data_AF-A0A1Y1QYX3-F1
#
_entry.id   AF-A0A1Y1QYX3-F1
#
_cell.length_a   1.000
_cell.length_b   1.000
_cell.length_c   1.000
_cell.angle_alpha   90.00
_cell.angle_beta   90.00
_cell.angle_gamma   90.00
#
_symmetry.space_group_name_H-M   'P 1'
#
loop_
_entity.id
_entity.type
_entity.pdbx_description
1 polymer ?
#
loop_
_entity_poly.entity_id
_entity_poly.type
_entity_poly.pdbx_seq_one_letter_code
_entity_poly.pdbx_strand_id
1 'polypeptide(L)'
;MSELKSKGKSGTNGDTGYQFMNANPAAEQYEPSVVSEADLPRKVDLRPFMTPVENQGSIGSCTANAIAGAYEYLIKRHLQGAEVDISRLFIYYNARWRAGNQNKVTGSRIQYGMESLQTFGACTEKSWPYNIKAVLEKPEDAAYSEASRFKVLQMQNLPTQLDKWKSCLAEGYPIVFGCALFDSFDDCKKQGGVVPMPAPSDAGRGEHRLHAMLCVGYSDVDEAFIVRNSWGDSWGERGYCYIPYNYLMSEKLNLGDSWIIRAAENIPTPEEGWDDNNKSLIKNKPDFNINQYSFDAYDLIDLVFFNLSDDVDYSEYVPDEYTTFSETIEYVSEYLEESEEFYSYESTSEEYEEEEEEESEEGDDEASEEDEYEEEDEEEADDEESADDEESDDEESEEEESDEDESDEEDEEEADDESDEEDEEETDDESDEEDEEETDDESDEEDEEEADDESDEEDEEEADDESDDESDDESDEEDEEEEADDESDEEEDDGEDEEEEEEDSGDDDGGDDSDDE
;
A
#
# COMPACT_ATOMS: atom_id res chain seq x y z
N MET A 1 -1.67 50.84 -18.37
CA MET A 1 -3.06 50.39 -18.58
C MET A 1 -3.12 49.64 -19.89
N SER A 2 -3.16 48.31 -19.80
CA SER A 2 -3.29 47.38 -20.91
C SER A 2 -3.82 46.09 -20.28
N GLU A 3 -5.14 45.93 -20.28
CA GLU A 3 -5.82 44.88 -19.53
C GLU A 3 -5.53 43.51 -20.15
N LEU A 4 -4.79 42.68 -19.42
CA LEU A 4 -4.71 41.25 -19.70
C LEU A 4 -6.06 40.63 -19.34
N LYS A 5 -6.93 40.46 -20.34
CA LYS A 5 -8.18 39.72 -20.18
C LYS A 5 -7.85 38.25 -19.94
N SER A 6 -7.93 37.81 -18.69
CA SER A 6 -7.99 36.40 -18.35
C SER A 6 -9.21 35.78 -19.04
N LYS A 7 -8.98 34.99 -20.08
CA LYS A 7 -9.97 34.00 -20.51
C LYS A 7 -9.88 32.85 -19.52
N GLY A 8 -10.75 32.87 -18.51
CA GLY A 8 -11.00 31.67 -17.73
C GLY A 8 -11.48 30.57 -18.67
N LYS A 9 -10.60 29.62 -19.00
CA LYS A 9 -11.07 28.27 -19.31
C LYS A 9 -11.61 27.72 -17.99
N SER A 10 -12.84 27.22 -18.01
CA SER A 10 -13.25 26.24 -17.02
C SER A 10 -12.29 25.06 -17.19
N GLY A 11 -11.43 24.82 -16.21
CA GLY A 11 -10.67 23.59 -16.15
C GLY A 11 -11.63 22.48 -15.75
N THR A 12 -11.69 21.41 -16.53
CA THR A 12 -11.96 20.10 -15.93
C THR A 12 -10.83 19.83 -14.94
N ASN A 13 -11.17 19.52 -13.69
CA ASN A 13 -10.15 19.08 -12.73
C ASN A 13 -9.48 17.84 -13.32
N GLY A 14 -8.16 17.89 -13.57
CA GLY A 14 -7.41 16.72 -14.00
C GLY A 14 -7.31 15.75 -12.83
N ASP A 15 -7.98 14.60 -12.93
CA ASP A 15 -8.23 13.68 -11.82
C ASP A 15 -6.92 13.26 -11.12
N THR A 16 -6.66 13.81 -9.94
CA THR A 16 -5.54 13.42 -9.09
C THR A 16 -5.92 12.15 -8.36
N GLY A 17 -5.12 11.08 -8.48
CA GLY A 17 -5.48 9.81 -7.84
C GLY A 17 -5.53 9.88 -6.32
N TYR A 18 -4.69 10.75 -5.76
CA TYR A 18 -4.70 11.11 -4.36
C TYR A 18 -5.47 12.43 -4.17
N GLN A 19 -6.36 12.44 -3.19
CA GLN A 19 -7.04 13.59 -2.64
C GLN A 19 -6.61 13.76 -1.19
N PHE A 20 -6.06 14.93 -0.83
CA PHE A 20 -5.72 15.24 0.56
C PHE A 20 -6.99 15.33 1.43
N MET A 21 -6.83 14.95 2.69
CA MET A 21 -7.78 15.19 3.77
C MET A 21 -6.99 15.29 5.08
N ASN A 22 -7.37 16.21 5.98
CA ASN A 22 -6.85 16.20 7.35
C ASN A 22 -7.24 14.87 8.02
N ALA A 23 -6.33 14.28 8.79
CA ALA A 23 -6.64 13.06 9.55
C ALA A 23 -7.82 13.29 10.51
N ASN A 24 -8.61 12.25 10.76
CA ASN A 24 -9.64 12.27 11.81
C ASN A 24 -9.02 12.75 13.15
N PRO A 25 -9.57 13.76 13.84
CA PRO A 25 -9.05 14.23 15.12
C PRO A 25 -9.00 13.17 16.24
N ALA A 26 -9.73 12.07 16.08
CA ALA A 26 -9.70 10.89 16.96
C ALA A 26 -8.82 9.74 16.43
N ALA A 27 -8.08 9.92 15.34
CA ALA A 27 -7.15 8.92 14.81
C ALA A 27 -6.00 8.70 15.78
N GLU A 28 -5.67 7.43 16.02
CA GLU A 28 -4.54 7.05 16.85
C GLU A 28 -3.22 7.52 16.21
N GLN A 29 -2.35 8.12 17.02
CA GLN A 29 -1.07 8.64 16.57
C GLN A 29 0.03 7.60 16.75
N TYR A 30 0.95 7.51 15.78
CA TYR A 30 2.13 6.68 15.91
C TYR A 30 3.09 7.26 16.97
N GLU A 31 3.43 6.43 17.94
CA GLU A 31 4.59 6.56 18.80
C GLU A 31 5.49 5.32 18.63
N PRO A 32 6.83 5.47 18.66
CA PRO A 32 7.76 4.35 18.76
C PRO A 32 7.52 3.54 20.03
N SER A 33 7.60 2.22 19.92
CA SER A 33 7.36 1.27 21.01
C SER A 33 8.39 0.13 21.13
N VAL A 34 9.18 -0.11 20.08
CA VAL A 34 10.19 -1.19 20.04
C VAL A 34 11.61 -0.64 19.80
N VAL A 35 11.80 0.28 18.85
CA VAL A 35 13.14 0.81 18.48
C VAL A 35 13.32 2.25 18.98
N SER A 36 14.29 2.47 19.87
CA SER A 36 14.61 3.79 20.41
C SER A 36 15.38 4.65 19.41
N GLU A 37 15.23 5.98 19.46
CA GLU A 37 15.95 6.93 18.60
C GLU A 37 17.48 6.75 18.67
N ALA A 38 18.01 6.38 19.84
CA ALA A 38 19.44 6.20 20.07
C ALA A 38 19.99 4.89 19.46
N ASP A 39 19.12 3.92 19.18
CA ASP A 39 19.44 2.60 18.66
C ASP A 39 19.06 2.45 17.16
N LEU A 40 18.65 3.55 16.51
CA LEU A 40 18.26 3.53 15.11
C LEU A 40 19.43 3.13 14.19
N PRO A 41 19.26 2.11 13.33
CA PRO A 41 20.26 1.79 12.32
C PRO A 41 20.38 2.94 11.31
N ARG A 42 21.56 3.13 10.73
CA ARG A 42 21.81 4.26 9.82
C ARG A 42 21.15 4.11 8.46
N LYS A 43 20.70 2.90 8.11
CA LYS A 43 19.89 2.59 6.93
C LYS A 43 18.90 1.49 7.27
N VAL A 44 17.72 1.56 6.66
CA VAL A 44 16.73 0.48 6.62
C VAL A 44 16.28 0.29 5.18
N ASP A 45 16.23 -0.94 4.69
CA ASP A 45 15.78 -1.28 3.35
C ASP A 45 14.79 -2.46 3.39
N LEU A 46 13.48 -2.17 3.39
CA LEU A 46 12.42 -3.17 3.46
C LEU A 46 12.12 -3.81 2.09
N ARG A 47 12.79 -3.38 1.00
CA ARG A 47 12.56 -3.87 -0.37
C ARG A 47 12.68 -5.40 -0.55
N PRO A 48 13.59 -6.14 0.14
CA PRO A 48 13.65 -7.60 0.02
C PRO A 48 12.35 -8.30 0.45
N PHE A 49 11.58 -7.69 1.34
CA PHE A 49 10.32 -8.21 1.86
C PHE A 49 9.08 -7.64 1.15
N MET A 50 9.26 -6.78 0.13
CA MET A 50 8.15 -6.29 -0.68
C MET A 50 7.69 -7.36 -1.67
N THR A 51 6.44 -7.25 -2.08
CA THR A 51 5.86 -7.83 -3.30
C THR A 51 6.37 -7.09 -4.57
N PRO A 52 6.11 -7.63 -5.78
CA PRO A 52 6.39 -6.96 -7.05
C PRO A 52 5.84 -5.51 -7.15
N VAL A 53 6.39 -4.68 -8.03
CA VAL A 53 5.96 -3.27 -8.13
C VAL A 53 4.76 -3.11 -9.05
N GLU A 54 3.64 -2.71 -8.45
CA GLU A 54 2.37 -2.54 -9.14
C GLU A 54 2.33 -1.41 -10.16
N ASN A 55 1.36 -1.52 -11.07
CA ASN A 55 1.09 -0.54 -12.11
C ASN A 55 -0.39 -0.15 -12.13
N GLN A 56 -0.70 1.06 -11.63
CA GLN A 56 -2.05 1.61 -11.58
C GLN A 56 -2.65 1.94 -12.96
N GLY A 57 -1.86 1.85 -14.04
CA GLY A 57 -2.28 2.20 -15.39
C GLY A 57 -2.78 3.64 -15.49
N SER A 58 -3.96 3.83 -16.10
CA SER A 58 -4.54 5.15 -16.39
C SER A 58 -5.62 5.61 -15.41
N ILE A 59 -5.79 4.95 -14.25
CA ILE A 59 -6.80 5.36 -13.26
C ILE A 59 -6.16 5.93 -11.99
N GLY A 60 -6.86 6.85 -11.34
CA GLY A 60 -6.42 7.53 -10.13
C GLY A 60 -6.47 6.69 -8.85
N SER A 61 -5.94 5.46 -8.85
CA SER A 61 -6.02 4.55 -7.69
C SER A 61 -4.74 4.46 -6.84
N CYS A 62 -3.88 5.50 -6.88
CA CYS A 62 -2.57 5.45 -6.23
C CYS A 62 -2.62 5.23 -4.71
N THR A 63 -3.64 5.77 -4.01
CA THR A 63 -3.85 5.50 -2.58
C THR A 63 -4.06 4.00 -2.35
N ALA A 64 -4.96 3.38 -3.10
CA ALA A 64 -5.22 1.94 -3.00
C ALA A 64 -4.01 1.08 -3.37
N ASN A 65 -3.16 1.52 -4.31
CA ASN A 65 -1.91 0.81 -4.65
C ASN A 65 -0.88 0.89 -3.52
N ALA A 66 -0.73 2.05 -2.86
CA ALA A 66 0.17 2.20 -1.73
C ALA A 66 -0.33 1.43 -0.49
N ILE A 67 -1.65 1.43 -0.25
CA ILE A 67 -2.30 0.68 0.84
C ILE A 67 -2.18 -0.83 0.62
N ALA A 68 -2.44 -1.33 -0.60
CA ALA A 68 -2.25 -2.73 -0.95
C ALA A 68 -0.79 -3.14 -0.71
N GLY A 69 0.18 -2.38 -1.24
CA GLY A 69 1.61 -2.64 -1.02
C GLY A 69 2.08 -2.64 0.44
N ALA A 70 1.41 -1.90 1.33
CA ALA A 70 1.64 -1.96 2.78
C ALA A 70 1.08 -3.25 3.40
N TYR A 71 -0.15 -3.62 3.03
CA TYR A 71 -0.83 -4.80 3.56
C TYR A 71 -0.21 -6.12 3.05
N GLU A 72 0.13 -6.17 1.76
CA GLU A 72 0.93 -7.21 1.09
C GLU A 72 2.24 -7.50 1.84
N TYR A 73 2.99 -6.44 2.22
CA TYR A 73 4.21 -6.58 2.99
C TYR A 73 3.94 -7.19 4.38
N LEU A 74 2.91 -6.74 5.09
CA LEU A 74 2.60 -7.25 6.43
C LEU A 74 2.16 -8.73 6.38
N ILE A 75 1.37 -9.11 5.37
CA ILE A 75 1.03 -10.51 5.08
C ILE A 75 2.29 -11.31 4.79
N LYS A 76 3.16 -10.84 3.90
CA LYS A 76 4.40 -11.52 3.52
C LYS A 76 5.39 -11.68 4.67
N ARG A 77 5.47 -10.71 5.59
CA ARG A 77 6.26 -10.82 6.84
C ARG A 77 5.64 -11.81 7.83
N HIS A 78 4.32 -11.82 8.00
CA HIS A 78 3.62 -12.74 8.91
C HIS A 78 3.65 -14.20 8.39
N LEU A 79 3.37 -14.41 7.11
CA LEU A 79 3.40 -15.71 6.41
C LEU A 79 4.81 -16.10 5.92
N GLN A 80 5.86 -15.62 6.59
CA GLN A 80 7.26 -16.05 6.42
C GLN A 80 7.79 -16.08 4.97
N GLY A 81 7.31 -15.15 4.13
CA GLY A 81 7.72 -15.00 2.73
C GLY A 81 6.65 -15.31 1.69
N ALA A 82 5.53 -15.93 2.06
CA ALA A 82 4.44 -16.21 1.12
C ALA A 82 3.80 -14.90 0.59
N GLU A 83 3.67 -14.79 -0.74
CA GLU A 83 3.10 -13.60 -1.39
C GLU A 83 1.58 -13.74 -1.60
N VAL A 84 0.85 -12.66 -1.37
CA VAL A 84 -0.60 -12.55 -1.65
C VAL A 84 -0.86 -11.20 -2.31
N ASP A 85 -1.41 -11.20 -3.52
CA ASP A 85 -1.79 -10.00 -4.28
C ASP A 85 -3.22 -9.55 -3.87
N ILE A 86 -3.38 -8.29 -3.48
CA ILE A 86 -4.56 -7.77 -2.75
C ILE A 86 -5.32 -6.79 -3.64
N SER A 87 -6.64 -6.93 -3.75
CA SER A 87 -7.43 -6.19 -4.74
C SER A 87 -7.41 -4.68 -4.53
N ARG A 88 -6.63 -3.99 -5.36
CA ARG A 88 -6.56 -2.52 -5.40
C ARG A 88 -7.87 -1.92 -5.87
N LEU A 89 -8.63 -2.60 -6.73
CA LEU A 89 -9.96 -2.13 -7.13
C LEU A 89 -11.00 -2.29 -6.02
N PHE A 90 -10.90 -3.32 -5.17
CA PHE A 90 -11.76 -3.46 -3.99
C PHE A 90 -11.52 -2.31 -3.01
N ILE A 91 -10.26 -2.04 -2.66
CA ILE A 91 -9.86 -0.91 -1.81
C ILE A 91 -10.31 0.42 -2.46
N TYR A 92 -10.01 0.64 -3.74
CA TYR A 92 -10.34 1.89 -4.43
C TYR A 92 -11.85 2.11 -4.61
N TYR A 93 -12.66 1.06 -4.77
CA TYR A 93 -14.12 1.17 -4.79
C TYR A 93 -14.65 1.54 -3.40
N ASN A 94 -14.30 0.75 -2.37
CA ASN A 94 -14.83 0.97 -1.02
C ASN A 94 -14.38 2.31 -0.41
N ALA A 95 -13.15 2.76 -0.67
CA ALA A 95 -12.67 4.08 -0.26
C ALA A 95 -13.45 5.24 -0.90
N ARG A 96 -13.94 5.08 -2.14
CA ARG A 96 -14.84 6.04 -2.79
C ARG A 96 -16.29 5.91 -2.30
N TRP A 97 -16.74 4.71 -1.93
CA TRP A 97 -18.06 4.49 -1.34
C TRP A 97 -18.16 5.10 0.06
N ARG A 98 -17.12 4.94 0.89
CA ARG A 98 -16.92 5.64 2.17
C ARG A 98 -17.05 7.17 2.03
N ALA A 99 -16.71 7.71 0.86
CA ALA A 99 -16.83 9.12 0.50
C ALA A 99 -18.11 9.49 -0.29
N GLY A 100 -19.05 8.57 -0.52
CA GLY A 100 -20.27 8.82 -1.34
C GLY A 100 -20.00 9.13 -2.83
N ASN A 101 -18.87 8.68 -3.37
CA ASN A 101 -18.38 9.00 -4.71
C ASN A 101 -18.00 7.75 -5.55
N GLN A 102 -18.46 6.56 -5.17
CA GLN A 102 -18.16 5.29 -5.85
C GLN A 102 -18.55 5.26 -7.33
N ASN A 103 -19.54 6.07 -7.71
CA ASN A 103 -20.00 6.25 -9.09
C ASN A 103 -19.14 7.22 -9.94
N LYS A 104 -17.95 7.62 -9.48
CA LYS A 104 -17.02 8.52 -10.18
C LYS A 104 -15.57 8.00 -10.08
N VAL A 105 -14.71 8.42 -11.01
CA VAL A 105 -13.26 8.09 -11.03
C VAL A 105 -12.43 9.32 -10.64
N THR A 106 -12.65 9.83 -9.43
CA THR A 106 -12.12 11.14 -8.97
C THR A 106 -10.79 11.09 -8.22
N GLY A 107 -10.20 9.91 -8.06
CA GLY A 107 -9.23 9.65 -7.01
C GLY A 107 -9.90 9.33 -5.66
N SER A 108 -9.08 9.16 -4.61
CA SER A 108 -9.54 8.88 -3.25
C SER A 108 -8.55 9.36 -2.18
N ARG A 109 -8.91 9.20 -0.91
CA ARG A 109 -8.17 9.64 0.30
C ARG A 109 -7.49 8.44 0.96
N ILE A 110 -6.34 8.64 1.61
CA ILE A 110 -5.58 7.51 2.21
C ILE A 110 -6.37 6.89 3.36
N GLN A 111 -6.79 7.70 4.34
CA GLN A 111 -7.53 7.21 5.51
C GLN A 111 -8.81 6.43 5.14
N TYR A 112 -9.58 6.87 4.13
CA TYR A 112 -10.78 6.15 3.69
C TYR A 112 -10.49 4.79 3.05
N GLY A 113 -9.30 4.60 2.47
CA GLY A 113 -8.83 3.27 2.06
C GLY A 113 -8.53 2.37 3.25
N MET A 114 -7.83 2.90 4.26
CA MET A 114 -7.56 2.17 5.51
C MET A 114 -8.85 1.81 6.25
N GLU A 115 -9.79 2.74 6.41
CA GLU A 115 -11.11 2.51 7.00
C GLU A 115 -11.92 1.45 6.24
N SER A 116 -11.77 1.38 4.92
CA SER A 116 -12.42 0.31 4.13
C SER A 116 -11.85 -1.08 4.43
N LEU A 117 -10.55 -1.19 4.72
CA LEU A 117 -9.92 -2.42 5.20
C LEU A 117 -10.28 -2.74 6.66
N GLN A 118 -10.60 -1.76 7.50
CA GLN A 118 -11.17 -2.03 8.84
C GLN A 118 -12.64 -2.50 8.73
N THR A 119 -13.40 -1.91 7.81
CA THR A 119 -14.83 -2.21 7.62
C THR A 119 -15.03 -3.61 7.00
N PHE A 120 -14.45 -3.82 5.81
CA PHE A 120 -14.71 -4.98 4.97
C PHE A 120 -13.52 -5.93 4.84
N GLY A 121 -12.32 -5.52 5.24
CA GLY A 121 -11.07 -6.24 4.99
C GLY A 121 -10.63 -6.23 3.53
N ALA A 122 -9.81 -7.20 3.13
CA ALA A 122 -9.19 -7.26 1.80
C ALA A 122 -9.36 -8.63 1.14
N CYS A 123 -9.93 -8.67 -0.06
CA CYS A 123 -9.86 -9.86 -0.92
C CYS A 123 -8.62 -9.82 -1.81
N THR A 124 -8.26 -10.98 -2.36
CA THR A 124 -7.20 -11.10 -3.36
C THR A 124 -7.58 -10.42 -4.68
N GLU A 125 -6.59 -9.89 -5.40
CA GLU A 125 -6.76 -9.40 -6.78
C GLU A 125 -7.15 -10.54 -7.74
N LYS A 126 -6.99 -11.82 -7.34
CA LYS A 126 -7.57 -12.96 -8.06
C LYS A 126 -9.12 -12.94 -8.05
N SER A 127 -9.72 -12.59 -6.91
CA SER A 127 -11.18 -12.60 -6.72
C SER A 127 -11.86 -11.30 -7.12
N TRP A 128 -11.14 -10.17 -7.12
CA TRP A 128 -11.60 -8.94 -7.77
C TRP A 128 -10.46 -8.30 -8.59
N PRO A 129 -10.26 -8.70 -9.86
CA PRO A 129 -9.09 -8.32 -10.65
C PRO A 129 -8.98 -6.84 -11.02
N TYR A 130 -7.74 -6.41 -11.28
CA TYR A 130 -7.36 -5.03 -11.65
C TYR A 130 -7.78 -4.62 -13.09
N ASN A 131 -9.04 -4.87 -13.43
CA ASN A 131 -9.65 -4.47 -14.68
C ASN A 131 -10.11 -3.01 -14.60
N ILE A 132 -9.30 -2.07 -15.10
CA ILE A 132 -9.60 -0.63 -15.09
C ILE A 132 -10.95 -0.22 -15.73
N LYS A 133 -11.63 -1.12 -16.47
CA LYS A 133 -12.99 -0.89 -16.99
C LYS A 133 -14.06 -1.06 -15.91
N ALA A 134 -13.85 -1.99 -14.97
CA ALA A 134 -14.72 -2.28 -13.83
C ALA A 134 -14.55 -1.28 -12.67
N VAL A 135 -13.84 -0.16 -12.88
CA VAL A 135 -13.52 0.84 -11.84
C VAL A 135 -14.74 1.54 -11.20
N LEU A 136 -15.93 1.42 -11.80
CA LEU A 136 -17.21 1.90 -11.26
C LEU A 136 -18.15 0.76 -10.82
N GLU A 137 -17.75 -0.50 -10.99
CA GLU A 137 -18.56 -1.66 -10.66
C GLU A 137 -18.35 -2.03 -9.17
N LYS A 138 -19.43 -2.37 -8.46
CA LYS A 138 -19.34 -2.90 -7.10
C LYS A 138 -18.69 -4.28 -7.17
N PRO A 139 -17.70 -4.60 -6.32
CA PRO A 139 -17.24 -5.97 -6.15
C PRO A 139 -18.39 -6.93 -5.86
N GLU A 140 -18.27 -8.17 -6.35
CA GLU A 140 -19.25 -9.22 -6.07
C GLU A 140 -19.28 -9.57 -4.58
N ASP A 141 -20.43 -10.01 -4.06
CA ASP A 141 -20.59 -10.29 -2.63
C ASP A 141 -19.64 -11.42 -2.15
N ALA A 142 -19.23 -12.32 -3.04
CA ALA A 142 -18.18 -13.31 -2.76
C ALA A 142 -16.81 -12.69 -2.43
N ALA A 143 -16.45 -11.58 -3.08
CA ALA A 143 -15.24 -10.84 -2.75
C ALA A 143 -15.33 -10.18 -1.36
N TYR A 144 -16.52 -9.71 -0.95
CA TYR A 144 -16.73 -9.22 0.42
C TYR A 144 -16.69 -10.33 1.47
N SER A 145 -17.18 -11.54 1.15
CA SER A 145 -17.09 -12.72 2.05
C SER A 145 -15.68 -13.30 2.17
N GLU A 146 -14.83 -13.13 1.16
CA GLU A 146 -13.39 -13.39 1.29
C GLU A 146 -12.73 -12.30 2.13
N ALA A 147 -13.02 -11.04 1.82
CA ALA A 147 -12.41 -9.87 2.45
C ALA A 147 -12.67 -9.81 3.96
N SER A 148 -13.86 -10.19 4.45
CA SER A 148 -14.24 -10.06 5.87
C SER A 148 -13.30 -10.83 6.82
N ARG A 149 -12.59 -11.85 6.31
CA ARG A 149 -11.60 -12.66 7.02
C ARG A 149 -10.26 -11.95 7.22
N PHE A 150 -9.99 -10.91 6.44
CA PHE A 150 -8.71 -10.21 6.33
C PHE A 150 -8.90 -8.71 6.64
N LYS A 151 -9.46 -8.41 7.81
CA LYS A 151 -9.64 -7.03 8.30
C LYS A 151 -8.32 -6.44 8.82
N VAL A 152 -8.11 -5.15 8.58
CA VAL A 152 -7.14 -4.35 9.33
C VAL A 152 -7.73 -4.06 10.70
N LEU A 153 -7.05 -4.44 11.78
CA LEU A 153 -7.53 -4.14 13.13
C LEU A 153 -7.21 -2.69 13.53
N GLN A 154 -5.99 -2.23 13.25
CA GLN A 154 -5.47 -0.94 13.72
C GLN A 154 -4.71 -0.21 12.60
N MET A 155 -5.00 1.08 12.47
CA MET A 155 -4.23 2.04 11.68
C MET A 155 -3.76 3.17 12.60
N GLN A 156 -2.58 3.74 12.32
CA GLN A 156 -2.06 4.91 13.05
C GLN A 156 -1.63 5.99 12.06
N ASN A 157 -1.96 7.25 12.35
CA ASN A 157 -1.45 8.42 11.62
C ASN A 157 -0.04 8.75 12.13
N LEU A 158 0.88 9.03 11.21
CA LEU A 158 2.29 9.26 11.49
C LEU A 158 2.66 10.73 11.27
N PRO A 159 3.05 11.47 12.32
CA PRO A 159 3.51 12.86 12.19
C PRO A 159 4.70 13.02 11.23
N THR A 160 4.82 14.19 10.60
CA THR A 160 5.91 14.59 9.69
C THR A 160 7.22 14.86 10.47
N GLN A 161 7.77 13.82 11.10
CA GLN A 161 8.93 13.90 11.99
C GLN A 161 9.96 12.84 11.62
N LEU A 162 11.22 13.24 11.42
CA LEU A 162 12.25 12.40 10.78
C LEU A 162 12.64 11.20 11.66
N ASP A 163 12.77 11.44 12.95
CA ASP A 163 12.94 10.44 14.01
C ASP A 163 11.78 9.43 14.01
N LYS A 164 10.53 9.89 14.08
CA LYS A 164 9.35 9.01 14.03
C LYS A 164 9.27 8.18 12.74
N TRP A 165 9.55 8.77 11.58
CA TRP A 165 9.59 8.04 10.31
C TRP A 165 10.68 6.97 10.28
N LYS A 166 11.86 7.26 10.86
CA LYS A 166 12.94 6.27 10.99
C LYS A 166 12.56 5.14 11.95
N SER A 167 12.08 5.45 13.15
CA SER A 167 11.60 4.43 14.10
C SER A 167 10.51 3.56 13.49
N CYS A 168 9.54 4.17 12.81
CA CYS A 168 8.46 3.46 12.13
C CYS A 168 8.99 2.43 11.10
N LEU A 169 9.96 2.83 10.28
CA LEU A 169 10.58 1.95 9.28
C LEU A 169 11.51 0.90 9.93
N ALA A 170 12.24 1.25 10.99
CA ALA A 170 13.10 0.33 11.74
C ALA A 170 12.30 -0.73 12.51
N GLU A 171 11.14 -0.37 13.07
CA GLU A 171 10.13 -1.29 13.59
C GLU A 171 9.51 -2.19 12.51
N GLY A 172 9.74 -1.88 11.22
CA GLY A 172 9.25 -2.66 10.09
C GLY A 172 7.84 -2.30 9.65
N TYR A 173 7.39 -1.06 9.83
CA TYR A 173 6.11 -0.58 9.32
C TYR A 173 6.31 0.33 8.09
N PRO A 174 5.97 -0.11 6.87
CA PRO A 174 5.92 0.74 5.70
C PRO A 174 4.89 1.86 5.84
N ILE A 175 5.23 3.07 5.38
CA ILE A 175 4.41 4.27 5.57
C ILE A 175 3.69 4.58 4.26
N VAL A 176 2.36 4.51 4.26
CA VAL A 176 1.53 5.05 3.17
C VAL A 176 1.45 6.56 3.35
N PHE A 177 1.92 7.34 2.38
CA PHE A 177 1.94 8.80 2.50
C PHE A 177 1.46 9.50 1.23
N GLY A 178 0.82 10.65 1.42
CA GLY A 178 0.52 11.60 0.36
C GLY A 178 1.68 12.58 0.14
N CYS A 179 1.85 13.10 -1.07
CA CYS A 179 2.69 14.27 -1.31
C CYS A 179 2.27 15.07 -2.56
N ALA A 180 2.75 16.32 -2.62
CA ALA A 180 2.68 17.18 -3.79
C ALA A 180 3.82 16.87 -4.78
N LEU A 181 3.49 16.80 -6.07
CA LEU A 181 4.44 16.53 -7.16
C LEU A 181 4.71 17.77 -8.04
N PHE A 182 5.91 17.79 -8.61
CA PHE A 182 6.44 18.84 -9.48
C PHE A 182 6.99 18.22 -10.76
N ASP A 183 7.17 18.99 -11.84
CA ASP A 183 7.71 18.50 -13.11
C ASP A 183 9.12 17.86 -12.93
N SER A 184 9.88 18.25 -11.90
CA SER A 184 11.17 17.63 -11.54
C SER A 184 11.06 16.16 -11.13
N PHE A 185 9.89 15.67 -10.71
CA PHE A 185 9.68 14.29 -10.31
C PHE A 185 9.94 13.31 -11.46
N ASP A 186 9.57 13.69 -12.69
CA ASP A 186 9.76 12.88 -13.90
C ASP A 186 11.24 12.80 -14.35
N ASP A 187 12.13 13.61 -13.77
CA ASP A 187 13.58 13.49 -13.96
C ASP A 187 14.22 12.38 -13.09
N CYS A 188 13.52 11.78 -12.11
CA CYS A 188 14.16 10.90 -11.11
C CYS A 188 15.00 9.77 -11.74
N LYS A 189 14.51 9.14 -12.82
CA LYS A 189 15.21 8.06 -13.53
C LYS A 189 16.50 8.54 -14.22
N LYS A 190 16.57 9.80 -14.63
CA LYS A 190 17.78 10.45 -15.19
C LYS A 190 18.80 10.76 -14.09
N GLN A 191 18.34 10.88 -12.84
CA GLN A 191 19.12 11.23 -11.65
C GLN A 191 19.39 10.01 -10.74
N GLY A 192 19.51 8.80 -11.33
CA GLY A 192 19.83 7.58 -10.58
C GLY A 192 18.72 7.06 -9.66
N GLY A 193 17.47 7.44 -9.93
CA GLY A 193 16.30 7.17 -9.09
C GLY A 193 15.98 8.27 -8.08
N VAL A 194 16.81 9.31 -7.96
CA VAL A 194 16.63 10.38 -6.95
C VAL A 194 15.66 11.44 -7.44
N VAL A 195 14.62 11.72 -6.66
CA VAL A 195 13.68 12.84 -6.90
C VAL A 195 14.38 14.16 -6.56
N PRO A 196 14.55 15.10 -7.50
CA PRO A 196 15.08 16.43 -7.20
C PRO A 196 14.05 17.25 -6.42
N MET A 197 14.49 17.91 -5.34
CA MET A 197 13.65 18.92 -4.68
C MET A 197 13.27 20.02 -5.68
N PRO A 198 11.99 20.44 -5.74
CA PRO A 198 11.58 21.59 -6.56
C PRO A 198 12.23 22.87 -6.03
N ALA A 199 12.42 23.87 -6.87
CA ALA A 199 12.76 25.19 -6.33
C ALA A 199 11.53 25.81 -5.65
N PRO A 200 11.70 26.56 -4.55
CA PRO A 200 10.70 27.48 -4.00
C PRO A 200 9.91 28.33 -5.03
N SER A 201 10.52 28.65 -6.17
CA SER A 201 9.90 29.44 -7.24
C SER A 201 9.13 28.62 -8.28
N ASP A 202 9.17 27.29 -8.23
CA ASP A 202 8.64 26.45 -9.28
C ASP A 202 7.12 26.32 -9.19
N ALA A 203 6.48 26.29 -10.36
CA ALA A 203 5.12 25.80 -10.43
C ALA A 203 5.12 24.28 -10.29
N GLY A 204 4.29 23.75 -9.39
CA GLY A 204 3.97 22.33 -9.30
C GLY A 204 3.39 21.76 -10.59
N ARG A 205 3.35 20.43 -10.67
CA ARG A 205 3.02 19.66 -11.88
C ARG A 205 1.65 20.05 -12.44
N GLY A 206 1.46 19.95 -13.75
CA GLY A 206 0.24 20.42 -14.43
C GLY A 206 -1.05 19.71 -14.00
N GLU A 207 -1.37 18.61 -14.69
CA GLU A 207 -2.38 17.65 -14.27
C GLU A 207 -1.68 16.58 -13.40
N HIS A 208 -2.38 15.99 -12.41
CA HIS A 208 -1.80 15.12 -11.36
C HIS A 208 -0.79 15.82 -10.41
N ARG A 209 -1.31 16.80 -9.65
CA ARG A 209 -0.57 17.61 -8.65
C ARG A 209 -0.25 16.90 -7.33
N LEU A 210 -1.09 15.94 -6.93
CA LEU A 210 -0.97 15.17 -5.69
C LEU A 210 -0.89 13.68 -6.04
N HIS A 211 -0.04 12.94 -5.33
CA HIS A 211 0.16 11.50 -5.50
C HIS A 211 0.33 10.81 -4.15
N ALA A 212 0.04 9.51 -4.08
CA ALA A 212 0.24 8.70 -2.87
C ALA A 212 1.16 7.52 -3.17
N MET A 213 2.10 7.26 -2.26
CA MET A 213 3.17 6.26 -2.42
C MET A 213 3.46 5.56 -1.09
N LEU A 214 4.32 4.55 -1.14
CA LEU A 214 4.70 3.75 0.03
C LEU A 214 6.18 3.98 0.36
N CYS A 215 6.49 4.48 1.55
CA CYS A 215 7.85 4.56 2.06
C CYS A 215 8.26 3.20 2.64
N VAL A 216 9.43 2.71 2.23
CA VAL A 216 9.91 1.34 2.45
C VAL A 216 11.34 1.28 2.99
N GLY A 217 11.87 2.40 3.50
CA GLY A 217 13.21 2.47 4.06
C GLY A 217 13.82 3.88 4.05
N TYR A 218 15.04 4.00 4.56
CA TYR A 218 15.79 5.25 4.60
C TYR A 218 17.30 5.01 4.56
N SER A 219 18.08 6.05 4.29
CA SER A 219 19.55 6.01 4.37
C SER A 219 20.13 7.34 4.82
N ASP A 220 20.82 7.34 5.97
CA ASP A 220 21.56 8.52 6.48
C ASP A 220 22.90 8.73 5.78
N VAL A 221 23.36 7.78 4.97
CA VAL A 221 24.47 7.98 4.02
C VAL A 221 24.01 8.79 2.80
N ASP A 222 22.71 8.79 2.54
CA ASP A 222 22.07 9.40 1.38
C ASP A 222 21.04 10.48 1.71
N GLU A 223 20.80 10.75 3.01
CA GLU A 223 19.81 11.72 3.52
C GLU A 223 18.45 11.65 2.78
N ALA A 224 17.99 10.42 2.50
CA ALA A 224 16.84 10.16 1.64
C ALA A 224 16.06 8.91 2.06
N PHE A 225 14.75 8.94 1.84
CA PHE A 225 13.82 7.82 1.97
C PHE A 225 13.80 6.95 0.71
N ILE A 226 13.58 5.65 0.89
CA ILE A 226 13.35 4.68 -0.19
C ILE A 226 11.83 4.56 -0.38
N VAL A 227 11.31 4.76 -1.60
CA VAL A 227 9.87 4.83 -1.86
C VAL A 227 9.46 3.91 -3.02
N ARG A 228 8.49 3.02 -2.79
CA ARG A 228 7.80 2.19 -3.80
C ARG A 228 6.73 3.07 -4.46
N ASN A 229 6.84 3.27 -5.77
CA ASN A 229 5.78 3.89 -6.58
C ASN A 229 4.86 2.80 -7.14
N SER A 230 3.79 3.18 -7.85
CA SER A 230 2.80 2.27 -8.44
C SER A 230 2.65 2.44 -9.97
N TRP A 231 3.75 2.75 -10.66
CA TRP A 231 3.81 2.97 -12.11
C TRP A 231 4.60 1.87 -12.85
N GLY A 232 4.68 0.67 -12.25
CA GLY A 232 5.43 -0.48 -12.74
C GLY A 232 6.95 -0.41 -12.51
N ASP A 233 7.59 -1.57 -12.59
CA ASP A 233 9.04 -1.76 -12.44
C ASP A 233 9.88 -0.95 -13.44
N SER A 234 9.36 -0.71 -14.65
CA SER A 234 10.05 0.05 -15.69
C SER A 234 10.24 1.54 -15.35
N TRP A 235 9.52 2.08 -14.36
CA TRP A 235 9.68 3.46 -13.88
C TRP A 235 10.81 3.58 -12.83
N GLY A 236 11.39 4.78 -12.68
CA GLY A 236 12.41 5.05 -11.65
C GLY A 236 13.62 4.09 -11.68
N GLU A 237 14.07 3.66 -10.49
CA GLU A 237 15.01 2.55 -10.27
C GLU A 237 14.19 1.31 -9.90
N ARG A 238 13.78 0.52 -10.91
CA ARG A 238 13.02 -0.74 -10.77
C ARG A 238 11.67 -0.57 -10.03
N GLY A 239 10.95 0.50 -10.33
CA GLY A 239 9.67 0.87 -9.70
C GLY A 239 9.81 1.70 -8.41
N TYR A 240 11.03 1.87 -7.90
CA TYR A 240 11.34 2.66 -6.72
C TYR A 240 11.95 4.02 -7.07
N CYS A 241 11.91 4.94 -6.13
CA CYS A 241 12.68 6.18 -6.15
C CYS A 241 13.28 6.49 -4.77
N TYR A 242 14.23 7.42 -4.74
CA TYR A 242 14.82 7.96 -3.52
C TYR A 242 14.34 9.40 -3.34
N ILE A 243 13.64 9.71 -2.25
CA ILE A 243 13.10 11.06 -2.00
C ILE A 243 13.89 11.72 -0.85
N PRO A 244 14.48 12.92 -1.05
CA PRO A 244 15.28 13.58 -0.03
C PRO A 244 14.49 13.84 1.26
N TYR A 245 15.14 13.73 2.42
CA TYR A 245 14.50 13.98 3.73
C TYR A 245 13.80 15.34 3.78
N ASN A 246 14.45 16.41 3.31
CA ASN A 246 13.85 17.76 3.36
C ASN A 246 12.63 17.94 2.42
N TYR A 247 12.37 16.99 1.51
CA TYR A 247 11.16 16.98 0.71
C TYR A 247 10.00 16.41 1.53
N LEU A 248 10.12 15.19 2.06
CA LEU A 248 9.04 14.53 2.81
C LEU A 248 8.86 15.09 4.22
N MET A 249 9.86 15.77 4.79
CA MET A 249 9.76 16.48 6.07
C MET A 249 9.26 17.92 5.93
N SER A 250 8.91 18.39 4.72
CA SER A 250 8.24 19.67 4.53
C SER A 250 6.73 19.48 4.63
N GLU A 251 6.10 20.05 5.65
CA GLU A 251 4.64 20.00 5.84
C GLU A 251 3.86 20.52 4.61
N LYS A 252 4.44 21.49 3.89
CA LYS A 252 3.88 22.03 2.63
C LYS A 252 3.92 21.07 1.45
N LEU A 253 4.75 20.01 1.51
CA LEU A 253 4.92 19.03 0.43
C LEU A 253 4.37 17.65 0.81
N ASN A 254 4.42 17.27 2.10
CA ASN A 254 3.87 16.03 2.64
C ASN A 254 2.36 16.15 2.97
N LEU A 255 1.94 17.29 3.50
CA LEU A 255 0.59 17.57 3.99
C LEU A 255 0.18 16.82 5.29
N GLY A 256 1.02 15.93 5.82
CA GLY A 256 0.76 15.21 7.08
C GLY A 256 -0.20 14.01 6.96
N ASP A 257 -0.70 13.72 5.76
CA ASP A 257 -1.54 12.55 5.45
C ASP A 257 -0.65 11.31 5.25
N SER A 258 -0.06 10.86 6.36
CA SER A 258 0.85 9.71 6.44
C SER A 258 0.33 8.70 7.45
N TRP A 259 0.36 7.42 7.09
CA TRP A 259 -0.34 6.35 7.80
C TRP A 259 0.42 5.04 7.78
N ILE A 260 0.24 4.25 8.83
CA ILE A 260 0.60 2.83 8.85
C ILE A 260 -0.60 1.95 9.16
N ILE A 261 -0.50 0.70 8.71
CA ILE A 261 -1.28 -0.43 9.22
C ILE A 261 -0.42 -1.07 10.32
N ARG A 262 -0.97 -1.27 11.53
CA ARG A 262 -0.32 -2.12 12.54
C ARG A 262 -0.80 -3.57 12.35
N ALA A 263 0.09 -4.53 12.58
CA ALA A 263 -0.24 -5.94 12.53
C ALA A 263 -1.02 -6.37 13.78
N ALA A 264 -1.86 -7.40 13.66
CA ALA A 264 -2.60 -7.97 14.79
C ALA A 264 -1.68 -8.68 15.80
N GLU A 265 -0.55 -9.20 15.32
CA GLU A 265 0.50 -9.84 16.10
C GLU A 265 1.82 -9.08 15.94
N ASN A 266 2.74 -9.25 16.89
CA ASN A 266 4.08 -8.65 16.82
C ASN A 266 4.91 -9.30 15.71
N ILE A 267 4.91 -8.69 14.52
CA ILE A 267 5.90 -8.98 13.48
C ILE A 267 7.30 -8.62 14.01
N PRO A 268 8.32 -9.50 13.86
CA PRO A 268 9.69 -9.19 14.29
C PRO A 268 10.29 -7.96 13.60
N THR A 269 11.19 -7.27 14.30
CA THR A 269 12.06 -6.22 13.73
C THR A 269 12.80 -6.77 12.50
N PRO A 270 12.73 -6.11 11.33
CA PRO A 270 13.41 -6.54 10.10
C PRO A 270 14.90 -6.19 10.14
N GLU A 271 15.62 -6.75 11.11
CA GLU A 271 17.05 -6.51 11.34
C GLU A 271 17.92 -6.95 10.15
N GLU A 272 17.44 -7.88 9.32
CA GLU A 272 18.09 -8.29 8.07
C GLU A 272 18.01 -7.19 6.99
N GLY A 273 17.11 -6.22 7.17
CA GLY A 273 17.01 -5.00 6.37
C GLY A 273 17.78 -3.80 6.93
N TRP A 274 18.47 -3.94 8.08
CA TRP A 274 19.23 -2.85 8.71
C TRP A 274 20.69 -2.84 8.22
N ASP A 275 21.30 -1.65 8.03
CA ASP A 275 22.71 -1.54 7.61
C ASP A 275 23.39 -0.24 8.10
N ASP A 276 24.40 -0.37 8.96
CA ASP A 276 25.17 0.77 9.49
C ASP A 276 26.39 1.20 8.65
N ASN A 277 26.73 0.46 7.59
CA ASN A 277 27.94 0.74 6.82
C ASN A 277 27.83 2.06 6.01
N ASN A 278 28.98 2.69 5.73
CA ASN A 278 29.05 3.97 5.01
C ASN A 278 28.82 3.88 3.47
N LYS A 279 28.24 2.79 2.96
CA LYS A 279 27.93 2.64 1.53
C LYS A 279 26.56 3.23 1.20
N SER A 280 26.54 4.11 0.21
CA SER A 280 25.32 4.65 -0.39
C SER A 280 24.45 3.55 -1.02
N LEU A 281 23.13 3.68 -0.88
CA LEU A 281 22.14 2.88 -1.60
C LEU A 281 21.87 3.43 -3.01
N ILE A 282 22.19 4.71 -3.25
CA ILE A 282 22.05 5.39 -4.53
C ILE A 282 23.27 5.09 -5.42
N LYS A 283 23.20 3.99 -6.18
CA LYS A 283 24.27 3.51 -7.07
C LYS A 283 24.85 4.61 -7.98
N ASN A 284 23.98 5.44 -8.53
CA ASN A 284 24.30 6.51 -9.48
C ASN A 284 23.99 7.88 -8.84
N LYS A 285 24.74 8.27 -7.81
CA LYS A 285 24.51 9.52 -7.07
C LYS A 285 24.59 10.74 -8.01
N PRO A 286 23.58 11.63 -8.04
CA PRO A 286 23.52 12.72 -9.01
C PRO A 286 24.47 13.88 -8.66
N ASP A 287 24.78 14.71 -9.67
CA ASP A 287 25.67 15.89 -9.57
C ASP A 287 24.93 17.13 -9.03
N PHE A 288 24.08 16.96 -8.01
CA PHE A 288 23.43 18.05 -7.28
C PHE A 288 23.30 17.72 -5.78
N ASN A 289 23.12 18.76 -4.95
CA ASN A 289 22.80 18.54 -3.54
C ASN A 289 21.34 18.06 -3.44
N ILE A 290 21.16 16.79 -3.08
CA ILE A 290 19.85 16.16 -2.96
C ILE A 290 18.92 16.86 -1.96
N ASN A 291 19.46 17.38 -0.84
CA ASN A 291 18.77 18.26 0.09
C ASN A 291 19.10 19.74 -0.21
N GLN A 292 18.82 20.20 -1.44
CA GLN A 292 19.17 21.55 -1.93
C GLN A 292 18.53 22.68 -1.11
N TYR A 293 17.33 22.43 -0.58
CA TYR A 293 16.55 23.36 0.21
C TYR A 293 16.28 22.74 1.59
N SER A 294 16.06 23.57 2.60
CA SER A 294 15.53 23.14 3.90
C SER A 294 14.04 22.85 3.80
N PHE A 295 13.50 22.05 4.72
CA PHE A 295 12.08 21.67 4.72
C PHE A 295 11.14 22.87 4.96
N ASP A 296 11.59 23.86 5.72
CA ASP A 296 10.90 25.13 6.02
C ASP A 296 10.92 26.15 4.85
N ALA A 297 11.69 25.87 3.78
CA ALA A 297 11.88 26.79 2.67
C ALA A 297 10.57 27.11 1.91
N TYR A 298 9.54 26.27 2.08
CA TYR A 298 8.24 26.36 1.42
C TYR A 298 7.16 27.04 2.27
N ASP A 299 7.39 27.26 3.57
CA ASP A 299 6.34 27.64 4.54
C ASP A 299 5.68 28.99 4.22
N LEU A 300 6.48 29.93 3.73
CA LEU A 300 6.08 31.29 3.35
C LEU A 300 5.62 31.41 1.89
N ILE A 301 5.51 30.30 1.16
CA ILE A 301 5.17 30.28 -0.25
C ILE A 301 3.67 30.02 -0.42
N ASP A 302 3.02 30.93 -1.13
CA ASP A 302 1.68 30.69 -1.68
C ASP A 302 1.79 29.70 -2.85
N LEU A 303 1.90 28.42 -2.51
CA LEU A 303 1.83 27.31 -3.44
C LEU A 303 0.38 27.19 -3.93
N VAL A 304 0.04 27.99 -4.94
CA VAL A 304 -1.30 28.17 -5.59
C VAL A 304 -1.97 26.86 -6.04
N PHE A 305 -1.24 25.75 -5.98
CA PHE A 305 -1.72 24.38 -6.12
C PHE A 305 -2.75 24.04 -5.03
N PHE A 306 -2.57 24.56 -3.81
CA PHE A 306 -3.41 24.35 -2.63
C PHE A 306 -4.59 25.32 -2.54
N ASN A 307 -5.33 25.51 -3.64
CA ASN A 307 -6.79 25.64 -3.51
C ASN A 307 -7.35 24.26 -3.10
N LEU A 308 -7.02 23.85 -1.88
CA LEU A 308 -7.74 22.83 -1.14
C LEU A 308 -9.11 23.46 -0.84
N SER A 309 -10.15 22.97 -1.52
CA SER A 309 -11.53 23.38 -1.29
C SER A 309 -11.96 23.05 0.13
N ASP A 310 -12.99 23.71 0.64
CA ASP A 310 -13.41 23.67 2.05
C ASP A 310 -13.63 22.24 2.61
N ASP A 311 -13.85 21.23 1.76
CA ASP A 311 -13.80 19.79 2.04
C ASP A 311 -12.39 19.23 2.38
N VAL A 312 -11.55 19.98 3.11
CA VAL A 312 -10.22 19.51 3.58
C VAL A 312 -10.35 18.59 4.80
N ASP A 313 -11.34 18.86 5.66
CA ASP A 313 -11.46 18.20 6.96
C ASP A 313 -12.03 16.77 6.86
N TYR A 314 -11.72 15.96 7.88
CA TYR A 314 -12.29 14.62 8.02
C TYR A 314 -13.81 14.67 8.17
N SER A 315 -14.52 14.01 7.26
CA SER A 315 -15.97 13.84 7.34
C SER A 315 -16.35 12.55 8.06
N GLU A 316 -16.98 12.69 9.23
CA GLU A 316 -17.68 11.62 9.96
C GLU A 316 -18.88 11.06 9.19
N TYR A 317 -19.45 11.80 8.23
CA TYR A 317 -20.56 11.28 7.43
C TYR A 317 -20.12 10.05 6.61
N VAL A 318 -20.89 8.97 6.76
CA VAL A 318 -20.82 7.71 6.00
C VAL A 318 -22.18 7.53 5.31
N PRO A 319 -22.26 7.14 4.02
CA PRO A 319 -23.55 6.91 3.37
C PRO A 319 -24.33 5.72 3.95
N ASP A 320 -25.63 5.87 4.15
CA ASP A 320 -26.53 4.87 4.74
C ASP A 320 -26.40 3.47 4.09
N GLU A 321 -26.19 3.41 2.78
CA GLU A 321 -25.98 2.17 2.02
C GLU A 321 -24.68 1.46 2.40
N TYR A 322 -23.60 2.21 2.69
CA TYR A 322 -22.32 1.67 3.13
C TYR A 322 -22.48 1.05 4.53
N THR A 323 -23.08 1.78 5.46
CA THR A 323 -23.31 1.33 6.85
C THR A 323 -24.21 0.10 6.90
N THR A 324 -25.33 0.12 6.17
CA THR A 324 -26.28 -1.02 6.11
C THR A 324 -25.60 -2.27 5.53
N PHE A 325 -24.70 -2.09 4.55
CA PHE A 325 -23.96 -3.21 3.96
C PHE A 325 -22.84 -3.71 4.87
N SER A 326 -22.14 -2.84 5.60
CA SER A 326 -21.13 -3.27 6.59
C SER A 326 -21.74 -4.05 7.75
N GLU A 327 -22.89 -3.63 8.28
CA GLU A 327 -23.66 -4.41 9.28
C GLU A 327 -24.05 -5.80 8.74
N THR A 328 -24.37 -5.89 7.44
CA THR A 328 -24.71 -7.16 6.79
C THR A 328 -23.49 -8.09 6.65
N ILE A 329 -22.32 -7.56 6.27
CA ILE A 329 -21.07 -8.33 6.16
C ILE A 329 -20.56 -8.77 7.54
N GLU A 330 -20.67 -7.93 8.55
CA GLU A 330 -20.30 -8.25 9.94
C GLU A 330 -21.13 -9.43 10.48
N TYR A 331 -22.47 -9.35 10.35
CA TYR A 331 -23.37 -10.44 10.74
C TYR A 331 -23.11 -11.76 9.99
N VAL A 332 -22.71 -11.69 8.71
CA VAL A 332 -22.32 -12.89 7.94
C VAL A 332 -20.99 -13.46 8.40
N SER A 333 -20.00 -12.64 8.79
CA SER A 333 -18.73 -13.11 9.33
C SER A 333 -18.92 -13.83 10.67
N GLU A 334 -19.64 -13.22 11.62
CA GLU A 334 -19.96 -13.84 12.92
C GLU A 334 -20.64 -15.20 12.73
N TYR A 335 -21.61 -15.29 11.80
CA TYR A 335 -22.32 -16.55 11.54
C TYR A 335 -21.46 -17.63 10.85
N LEU A 336 -20.49 -17.23 10.03
CA LEU A 336 -19.53 -18.16 9.43
C LEU A 336 -18.54 -18.67 10.48
N GLU A 337 -18.05 -17.81 11.37
CA GLU A 337 -17.16 -18.17 12.48
C GLU A 337 -17.85 -19.10 13.50
N GLU A 338 -19.15 -18.90 13.80
CA GLU A 338 -19.96 -19.86 14.58
C GLU A 338 -20.21 -21.20 13.84
N SER A 339 -19.96 -21.28 12.52
CA SER A 339 -20.20 -22.48 11.69
C SER A 339 -18.98 -23.40 11.48
N GLU A 340 -17.89 -23.13 12.21
CA GLU A 340 -16.58 -23.81 12.29
C GLU A 340 -16.49 -25.36 12.43
N GLU A 341 -17.33 -26.15 11.77
CA GLU A 341 -17.16 -27.62 11.61
C GLU A 341 -16.52 -27.98 10.24
N PHE A 342 -15.95 -27.01 9.51
CA PHE A 342 -15.49 -27.21 8.13
C PHE A 342 -14.23 -26.41 7.73
N TYR A 343 -13.07 -26.70 8.32
CA TYR A 343 -11.78 -26.41 7.69
C TYR A 343 -10.75 -27.53 7.88
N SER A 344 -10.45 -28.24 6.79
CA SER A 344 -9.20 -28.96 6.59
C SER A 344 -8.66 -28.59 5.21
N TYR A 345 -7.86 -27.52 5.17
CA TYR A 345 -7.10 -27.16 3.96
C TYR A 345 -5.90 -28.09 3.88
N GLU A 346 -6.01 -29.17 3.10
CA GLU A 346 -4.90 -30.12 2.92
C GLU A 346 -3.76 -29.45 2.15
N SER A 347 -2.67 -29.16 2.85
CA SER A 347 -1.40 -28.78 2.25
C SER A 347 -0.80 -29.99 1.53
N THR A 348 -0.94 -30.03 0.21
CA THR A 348 -0.32 -31.06 -0.63
C THR A 348 1.18 -30.79 -0.80
N SER A 349 1.97 -31.13 0.22
CA SER A 349 3.42 -31.25 0.12
C SER A 349 3.78 -32.65 -0.39
N GLU A 350 4.08 -32.77 -1.69
CA GLU A 350 4.66 -33.98 -2.28
C GLU A 350 6.15 -34.06 -1.91
N GLU A 351 6.46 -34.49 -0.68
CA GLU A 351 7.82 -34.82 -0.27
C GLU A 351 8.17 -36.25 -0.73
N TYR A 352 9.04 -36.31 -1.74
CA TYR A 352 9.77 -37.51 -2.12
C TYR A 352 11.02 -37.62 -1.23
N GLU A 353 11.06 -38.61 -0.33
CA GLU A 353 12.33 -39.09 0.23
C GLU A 353 12.41 -40.61 0.15
N GLU A 354 13.59 -41.10 -0.22
CA GLU A 354 13.96 -42.51 -0.30
C GLU A 354 14.66 -42.90 1.01
N GLU A 355 14.36 -44.06 1.60
CA GLU A 355 15.31 -44.78 2.46
C GLU A 355 15.23 -46.28 2.17
N GLU A 356 16.40 -46.94 2.26
CA GLU A 356 16.63 -48.33 1.83
C GLU A 356 16.47 -49.37 2.96
N GLU A 357 16.35 -50.63 2.51
CA GLU A 357 16.74 -51.90 3.15
C GLU A 357 16.88 -52.02 4.69
N GLU A 358 16.13 -52.96 5.28
CA GLU A 358 16.77 -54.06 6.04
C GLU A 358 16.16 -55.42 5.65
N GLU A 359 16.97 -56.48 5.73
CA GLU A 359 16.69 -57.80 5.14
C GLU A 359 15.67 -58.67 5.91
N SER A 360 15.00 -59.57 5.18
CA SER A 360 14.78 -60.94 5.66
C SER A 360 14.68 -61.94 4.49
N GLU A 361 15.63 -62.86 4.40
CA GLU A 361 15.55 -64.04 3.51
C GLU A 361 14.45 -65.01 3.98
N GLU A 362 13.69 -65.59 3.03
CA GLU A 362 13.59 -67.05 2.77
C GLU A 362 12.37 -67.38 1.85
N GLY A 363 12.57 -68.16 0.78
CA GLY A 363 11.53 -69.07 0.25
C GLY A 363 11.14 -69.01 -1.24
N ASP A 364 11.75 -69.90 -2.03
CA ASP A 364 11.18 -70.71 -3.14
C ASP A 364 10.35 -70.07 -4.29
N ASP A 365 11.03 -69.92 -5.43
CA ASP A 365 10.78 -70.62 -6.71
C ASP A 365 9.39 -70.65 -7.42
N GLU A 366 9.44 -70.17 -8.68
CA GLU A 366 8.92 -70.84 -9.91
C GLU A 366 7.41 -71.13 -10.10
N ALA A 367 6.74 -70.22 -10.82
CA ALA A 367 6.06 -70.44 -12.11
C ALA A 367 4.89 -71.45 -12.34
N SER A 368 4.14 -71.14 -13.41
CA SER A 368 3.28 -72.00 -14.26
C SER A 368 1.79 -72.24 -13.93
N GLU A 369 0.97 -72.10 -15.00
CA GLU A 369 -0.23 -72.90 -15.37
C GLU A 369 -1.52 -72.72 -14.50
N GLU A 370 -2.66 -72.33 -15.10
CA GLU A 370 -3.78 -73.18 -15.61
C GLU A 370 -4.63 -73.84 -14.48
N ASP A 371 -5.97 -73.89 -14.46
CA ASP A 371 -7.03 -73.38 -15.36
C ASP A 371 -8.44 -73.50 -14.71
N GLU A 372 -9.50 -72.95 -15.34
CA GLU A 372 -10.96 -73.27 -15.16
C GLU A 372 -11.57 -73.10 -13.72
N TYR A 373 -12.87 -73.15 -13.35
CA TYR A 373 -14.25 -73.34 -13.89
C TYR A 373 -15.17 -72.27 -13.18
N GLU A 374 -16.51 -72.10 -13.26
CA GLU A 374 -17.73 -72.67 -13.90
C GLU A 374 -18.77 -71.49 -13.85
N GLU A 375 -19.26 -70.90 -14.95
CA GLU A 375 -20.53 -71.19 -15.69
C GLU A 375 -21.78 -70.34 -15.31
N GLU A 376 -22.78 -70.36 -16.21
CA GLU A 376 -24.19 -69.86 -16.14
C GLU A 376 -24.50 -68.32 -16.17
N ASP A 377 -25.65 -67.85 -16.70
CA ASP A 377 -26.32 -68.03 -18.02
C ASP A 377 -27.47 -66.98 -18.21
N GLU A 378 -28.15 -67.00 -19.37
CA GLU A 378 -29.40 -66.27 -19.77
C GLU A 378 -29.29 -64.72 -19.95
N GLU A 379 -29.65 -64.01 -21.04
CA GLU A 379 -30.50 -64.13 -22.26
C GLU A 379 -31.74 -63.19 -22.26
N GLU A 380 -32.24 -62.88 -23.47
CA GLU A 380 -33.44 -62.04 -23.81
C GLU A 380 -33.34 -60.52 -23.48
N ALA A 381 -33.39 -59.52 -24.39
CA ALA A 381 -33.86 -59.30 -25.78
C ALA A 381 -35.23 -58.57 -25.95
N ASP A 382 -35.33 -57.85 -27.07
CA ASP A 382 -36.50 -57.22 -27.74
C ASP A 382 -37.32 -56.11 -27.02
N ASP A 383 -38.01 -55.17 -27.69
CA ASP A 383 -37.84 -54.46 -29.00
C ASP A 383 -38.90 -53.31 -29.09
N GLU A 384 -39.00 -52.64 -30.25
CA GLU A 384 -40.12 -51.83 -30.78
C GLU A 384 -40.30 -50.35 -30.31
N GLU A 385 -39.62 -49.46 -31.02
CA GLU A 385 -40.21 -48.51 -32.01
C GLU A 385 -41.54 -47.76 -31.70
N SER A 386 -41.51 -46.42 -31.86
CA SER A 386 -42.61 -45.66 -32.47
C SER A 386 -42.14 -44.29 -32.96
N ALA A 387 -42.72 -43.79 -34.06
CA ALA A 387 -42.28 -42.62 -34.83
C ALA A 387 -43.38 -41.55 -34.98
N ASP A 388 -43.25 -40.69 -36.01
CA ASP A 388 -44.16 -39.63 -36.48
C ASP A 388 -44.14 -38.30 -35.66
N ASP A 389 -44.15 -37.09 -36.24
CA ASP A 389 -43.79 -36.60 -37.59
C ASP A 389 -43.74 -35.03 -37.57
N GLU A 390 -43.46 -34.41 -38.72
CA GLU A 390 -43.59 -32.98 -39.09
C GLU A 390 -42.54 -31.96 -38.54
N GLU A 391 -41.97 -31.00 -39.30
CA GLU A 391 -41.58 -30.83 -40.72
C GLU A 391 -41.05 -29.38 -40.92
N SER A 392 -40.55 -29.02 -42.13
CA SER A 392 -40.16 -27.67 -42.62
C SER A 392 -38.86 -27.04 -42.05
N ASP A 393 -38.05 -26.21 -42.71
CA ASP A 393 -37.79 -25.65 -44.08
C ASP A 393 -36.86 -24.41 -43.79
N ASP A 394 -36.06 -23.72 -44.63
CA ASP A 394 -35.35 -23.75 -45.94
C ASP A 394 -34.39 -22.49 -45.85
N GLU A 395 -33.22 -22.24 -46.46
CA GLU A 395 -32.40 -22.67 -47.62
C GLU A 395 -30.90 -22.80 -47.09
N GLU A 396 -29.97 -23.66 -47.57
CA GLU A 396 -29.00 -23.48 -48.70
C GLU A 396 -28.28 -22.09 -48.76
N SER A 397 -27.02 -21.87 -49.20
CA SER A 397 -25.81 -22.64 -49.61
C SER A 397 -24.60 -21.65 -49.61
N GLU A 398 -23.35 -22.00 -49.25
CA GLU A 398 -22.22 -22.61 -50.01
C GLU A 398 -21.59 -21.80 -51.19
N GLU A 399 -20.42 -22.26 -51.66
CA GLU A 399 -19.48 -21.71 -52.68
C GLU A 399 -18.55 -20.54 -52.28
N GLU A 400 -17.28 -20.47 -52.73
CA GLU A 400 -16.13 -21.42 -52.79
C GLU A 400 -14.88 -20.66 -53.33
N GLU A 401 -13.70 -20.95 -52.75
CA GLU A 401 -12.32 -21.03 -53.29
C GLU A 401 -11.73 -20.13 -54.42
N SER A 402 -10.37 -20.07 -54.44
CA SER A 402 -9.45 -19.75 -55.56
C SER A 402 -9.34 -18.29 -56.08
N ASP A 403 -8.21 -17.79 -56.63
CA ASP A 403 -6.78 -18.20 -56.57
C ASP A 403 -5.86 -17.04 -57.04
N GLU A 404 -4.54 -17.22 -56.85
CA GLU A 404 -3.35 -16.73 -57.60
C GLU A 404 -3.37 -15.40 -58.43
N ASP A 405 -2.38 -14.52 -58.18
CA ASP A 405 -1.42 -14.04 -59.23
C ASP A 405 -0.22 -13.25 -58.60
N GLU A 406 0.97 -13.30 -59.22
CA GLU A 406 2.25 -12.69 -58.74
C GLU A 406 2.76 -11.51 -59.65
N SER A 407 4.07 -11.19 -59.61
CA SER A 407 4.88 -10.32 -60.53
C SER A 407 4.67 -8.79 -60.45
N ASP A 408 5.65 -7.88 -60.59
CA ASP A 408 7.14 -7.87 -60.74
C ASP A 408 7.63 -6.52 -60.13
N GLU A 409 8.72 -6.39 -59.34
CA GLU A 409 10.17 -6.36 -59.62
C GLU A 409 10.79 -5.03 -60.16
N GLU A 410 12.13 -4.91 -60.04
CA GLU A 410 13.11 -3.91 -60.54
C GLU A 410 13.21 -2.47 -59.91
N ASP A 411 14.39 -1.86 -59.68
CA ASP A 411 15.75 -2.38 -59.38
C ASP A 411 16.77 -1.25 -58.96
N GLU A 412 18.07 -1.61 -58.84
CA GLU A 412 19.35 -0.84 -58.69
C GLU A 412 19.74 -0.46 -57.22
N GLU A 413 20.73 -1.07 -56.54
CA GLU A 413 22.20 -1.33 -56.79
C GLU A 413 23.10 -0.08 -56.55
N GLU A 414 24.33 -0.11 -56.02
CA GLU A 414 25.47 -1.08 -56.07
C GLU A 414 26.38 -1.03 -54.79
N ALA A 415 27.00 -2.17 -54.40
CA ALA A 415 28.45 -2.43 -54.10
C ALA A 415 29.31 -1.53 -53.13
N ASP A 416 30.35 -1.99 -52.39
CA ASP A 416 30.98 -3.32 -52.19
C ASP A 416 32.07 -3.35 -51.05
N ASP A 417 32.69 -4.53 -50.82
CA ASP A 417 34.12 -4.77 -50.42
C ASP A 417 34.51 -5.12 -48.93
N GLU A 418 33.89 -6.19 -48.40
CA GLU A 418 34.51 -7.50 -48.00
C GLU A 418 35.66 -7.73 -46.96
N SER A 419 35.73 -9.01 -46.51
CA SER A 419 36.82 -9.77 -45.82
C SER A 419 37.12 -9.56 -44.31
N ASP A 420 37.44 -10.58 -43.48
CA ASP A 420 37.40 -12.07 -43.61
C ASP A 420 37.41 -12.73 -42.18
N GLU A 421 36.81 -13.93 -42.05
CA GLU A 421 37.08 -15.16 -41.22
C GLU A 421 37.74 -15.06 -39.79
N GLU A 422 37.55 -15.96 -38.80
CA GLU A 422 37.19 -17.41 -38.73
C GLU A 422 36.28 -17.74 -37.51
N ASP A 423 35.62 -18.91 -37.52
CA ASP A 423 34.80 -19.50 -36.42
C ASP A 423 35.60 -20.47 -35.51
N GLU A 424 35.07 -20.81 -34.32
CA GLU A 424 34.72 -22.19 -33.86
C GLU A 424 34.39 -22.23 -32.33
N GLU A 425 33.49 -23.13 -31.91
CA GLU A 425 33.10 -23.38 -30.50
C GLU A 425 33.67 -24.73 -29.98
N GLU A 426 32.92 -25.49 -29.15
CA GLU A 426 33.21 -26.86 -28.64
C GLU A 426 34.31 -26.97 -27.54
N THR A 427 34.23 -27.81 -26.49
CA THR A 427 33.09 -28.34 -25.66
C THR A 427 33.66 -28.79 -24.29
N ASP A 428 32.84 -29.43 -23.45
CA ASP A 428 33.15 -29.94 -22.09
C ASP A 428 34.26 -31.01 -22.01
N ASP A 429 34.83 -31.20 -20.81
CA ASP A 429 35.33 -32.50 -20.34
C ASP A 429 35.28 -32.55 -18.79
N GLU A 430 35.07 -33.75 -18.24
CA GLU A 430 34.73 -34.02 -16.82
C GLU A 430 35.82 -34.82 -16.08
N SER A 431 35.66 -35.05 -14.76
CA SER A 431 36.36 -36.08 -13.95
C SER A 431 37.88 -35.87 -13.66
N ASP A 432 38.52 -36.38 -12.59
CA ASP A 432 38.06 -36.88 -11.28
C ASP A 432 39.26 -37.10 -10.29
N GLU A 433 38.95 -37.59 -9.08
CA GLU A 433 39.78 -38.37 -8.11
C GLU A 433 40.81 -37.70 -7.15
N GLU A 434 40.51 -37.90 -5.84
CA GLU A 434 41.36 -38.38 -4.71
C GLU A 434 42.34 -37.48 -3.89
N ASP A 435 42.12 -37.59 -2.56
CA ASP A 435 43.03 -37.69 -1.40
C ASP A 435 44.21 -36.73 -1.12
N GLU A 436 44.23 -36.15 0.09
CA GLU A 436 44.91 -36.77 1.26
C GLU A 436 44.50 -36.06 2.59
N GLU A 437 44.08 -36.81 3.62
CA GLU A 437 43.99 -36.33 5.01
C GLU A 437 45.27 -36.67 5.79
N GLU A 438 45.70 -35.80 6.71
CA GLU A 438 46.67 -36.11 7.79
C GLU A 438 46.16 -35.49 9.11
N THR A 439 46.25 -36.26 10.20
CA THR A 439 45.75 -35.92 11.55
C THR A 439 46.89 -35.50 12.49
N ASP A 440 46.71 -35.72 13.80
CA ASP A 440 47.72 -35.68 14.89
C ASP A 440 48.13 -34.26 15.38
N ASP A 441 48.20 -33.95 16.69
CA ASP A 441 47.92 -34.77 17.90
C ASP A 441 47.50 -33.87 19.10
N GLU A 442 47.19 -34.51 20.22
CA GLU A 442 46.51 -34.05 21.46
C GLU A 442 47.31 -33.20 22.49
N SER A 443 46.55 -32.74 23.49
CA SER A 443 46.88 -32.41 24.90
C SER A 443 47.73 -31.16 25.29
N ASP A 444 47.19 -30.36 26.21
CA ASP A 444 47.39 -30.55 27.67
C ASP A 444 46.34 -29.77 28.50
N GLU A 445 46.19 -30.11 29.79
CA GLU A 445 45.00 -29.87 30.62
C GLU A 445 45.01 -28.58 31.50
N GLU A 446 43.86 -28.41 32.17
CA GLU A 446 43.46 -27.50 33.25
C GLU A 446 44.49 -27.22 34.37
N ASP A 447 44.38 -26.04 35.02
CA ASP A 447 44.28 -25.96 36.51
C ASP A 447 43.77 -24.56 36.96
N GLU A 448 43.18 -24.48 38.17
CA GLU A 448 42.42 -23.31 38.68
C GLU A 448 43.10 -22.55 39.87
N GLU A 449 42.37 -21.55 40.41
CA GLU A 449 42.42 -20.97 41.77
C GLU A 449 43.61 -20.08 42.26
N GLU A 450 43.34 -18.75 42.25
CA GLU A 450 43.05 -17.89 43.44
C GLU A 450 44.04 -17.59 44.60
N ALA A 451 43.72 -16.46 45.28
CA ALA A 451 44.01 -16.06 46.69
C ALA A 451 45.38 -15.46 47.15
N ASP A 452 45.29 -14.19 47.57
CA ASP A 452 45.68 -13.56 48.87
C ASP A 452 47.12 -13.54 49.48
N ASP A 453 47.57 -12.31 49.77
CA ASP A 453 48.23 -11.80 51.02
C ASP A 453 48.26 -10.24 50.89
N GLU A 454 47.59 -9.41 51.72
CA GLU A 454 47.97 -8.94 53.07
C GLU A 454 49.35 -8.22 53.13
N SER A 455 49.60 -7.08 53.80
CA SER A 455 48.80 -6.10 54.60
C SER A 455 49.46 -4.68 54.41
N ASP A 456 49.42 -3.60 55.22
CA ASP A 456 49.02 -3.29 56.61
C ASP A 456 48.95 -1.74 56.86
N GLU A 457 48.56 -1.31 58.07
CA GLU A 457 48.75 0.02 58.74
C GLU A 457 48.18 1.32 58.09
N GLU A 458 47.13 1.99 58.64
CA GLU A 458 47.03 2.86 59.87
C GLU A 458 47.33 4.37 59.61
N ASP A 459 46.67 5.38 60.20
CA ASP A 459 45.38 5.53 60.93
C ASP A 459 45.05 7.06 61.10
N GLU A 460 44.12 7.42 62.00
CA GLU A 460 43.67 8.76 62.47
C GLU A 460 42.55 9.48 61.65
N GLU A 461 41.57 10.18 62.24
CA GLU A 461 40.66 10.04 63.41
C GLU A 461 39.93 11.39 63.67
N GLU A 462 38.74 11.37 64.28
CA GLU A 462 37.94 12.54 64.78
C GLU A 462 37.47 13.63 63.76
N ALA A 463 36.50 14.53 64.05
CA ALA A 463 35.11 14.44 64.55
C ALA A 463 34.46 15.86 64.69
N ASP A 464 33.13 15.89 64.81
CA ASP A 464 32.26 16.88 65.51
C ASP A 464 32.00 18.33 65.01
N ASP A 465 30.93 18.91 65.59
CA ASP A 465 30.19 20.19 65.42
C ASP A 465 29.50 20.44 64.05
N GLU A 466 28.16 20.55 63.89
CA GLU A 466 26.97 21.00 64.68
C GLU A 466 26.65 22.51 64.72
N SER A 467 25.33 22.80 64.80
CA SER A 467 24.65 24.03 65.27
C SER A 467 24.53 25.32 64.39
N ASP A 468 23.26 25.58 64.02
CA ASP A 468 22.41 26.74 64.42
C ASP A 468 22.40 28.14 63.74
N ASP A 469 21.22 28.76 63.91
CA ASP A 469 20.68 30.11 63.59
C ASP A 469 20.57 30.50 62.07
N GLU A 470 19.42 30.92 61.52
CA GLU A 470 18.38 31.92 61.94
C GLU A 470 18.93 33.38 62.01
N SER A 471 18.21 34.47 61.75
CA SER A 471 16.83 34.76 61.28
C SER A 471 16.91 35.80 60.11
N ASP A 472 15.97 36.69 59.71
CA ASP A 472 14.65 37.18 60.19
C ASP A 472 13.90 37.92 59.04
N ASP A 473 12.61 38.24 59.25
CA ASP A 473 11.71 39.18 58.51
C ASP A 473 11.38 38.95 57.00
N GLU A 474 10.19 39.24 56.43
CA GLU A 474 8.74 39.27 56.82
C GLU A 474 7.98 40.31 55.96
N SER A 475 6.63 40.26 55.98
CA SER A 475 5.67 41.22 55.39
C SER A 475 5.70 41.37 53.85
N ASP A 476 4.64 41.64 53.10
CA ASP A 476 3.17 41.72 53.17
C ASP A 476 2.79 42.10 51.69
N GLU A 477 1.56 42.15 51.17
CA GLU A 477 0.22 42.30 51.74
C GLU A 477 -0.77 41.27 51.12
N GLU A 478 -1.91 41.11 51.80
CA GLU A 478 -3.09 40.37 51.32
C GLU A 478 -3.90 41.21 50.31
N ASP A 479 -4.75 40.58 49.51
CA ASP A 479 -6.02 41.17 49.03
C ASP A 479 -6.95 40.01 48.58
N GLU A 480 -8.04 39.79 49.32
CA GLU A 480 -9.21 38.96 48.94
C GLU A 480 -10.39 39.88 48.57
N GLU A 481 -11.52 39.30 48.14
CA GLU A 481 -12.83 39.97 47.94
C GLU A 481 -12.89 40.95 46.73
N GLU A 482 -14.04 41.20 46.06
CA GLU A 482 -15.37 40.58 46.17
C GLU A 482 -16.09 40.53 44.80
N GLU A 483 -17.04 39.60 44.74
CA GLU A 483 -18.28 39.41 43.97
C GLU A 483 -18.95 40.55 43.13
N ALA A 484 -19.93 40.08 42.34
CA ALA A 484 -21.23 40.72 42.01
C ALA A 484 -21.42 41.62 40.75
N ASP A 485 -22.54 41.28 40.07
CA ASP A 485 -23.54 42.10 39.38
C ASP A 485 -23.17 43.13 38.29
N ASP A 486 -23.66 42.85 37.07
CA ASP A 486 -24.44 43.85 36.29
C ASP A 486 -25.46 43.15 35.35
N GLU A 487 -26.68 42.90 35.86
CA GLU A 487 -27.90 42.72 35.03
C GLU A 487 -28.80 43.95 35.22
N SER A 488 -29.26 44.59 34.15
CA SER A 488 -30.60 45.23 34.04
C SER A 488 -30.83 45.91 32.68
N ASP A 489 -32.09 46.34 32.47
CA ASP A 489 -32.62 47.16 31.37
C ASP A 489 -32.48 46.53 29.97
N GLU A 490 -33.43 45.70 29.51
CA GLU A 490 -34.82 46.05 29.14
C GLU A 490 -34.92 47.18 28.09
N GLU A 491 -35.56 46.89 26.94
CA GLU A 491 -36.92 47.38 26.68
C GLU A 491 -37.69 46.33 25.88
N GLU A 492 -39.00 46.24 26.13
CA GLU A 492 -39.97 45.47 25.34
C GLU A 492 -40.43 46.31 24.14
N ASP A 493 -40.78 45.69 23.01
CA ASP A 493 -41.62 46.32 21.98
C ASP A 493 -42.63 45.28 21.48
N ASP A 494 -43.92 45.57 21.65
CA ASP A 494 -45.04 44.67 21.41
C ASP A 494 -45.62 44.81 19.99
N GLY A 495 -46.05 43.68 19.40
CA GLY A 495 -46.35 43.64 17.96
C GLY A 495 -47.05 42.37 17.46
N GLU A 496 -48.03 41.85 18.20
CA GLU A 496 -49.09 41.06 17.58
C GLU A 496 -50.04 42.03 16.83
N ASP A 497 -50.34 41.78 15.56
CA ASP A 497 -51.64 42.16 14.97
C ASP A 497 -51.87 41.42 13.62
N GLU A 498 -53.04 40.76 13.58
CA GLU A 498 -54.01 40.51 12.49
C GLU A 498 -53.50 40.53 11.02
N GLU A 499 -53.65 39.43 10.25
CA GLU A 499 -54.91 39.01 9.59
C GLU A 499 -55.65 40.13 8.84
N GLU A 500 -55.33 40.34 7.55
CA GLU A 500 -56.35 40.70 6.54
C GLU A 500 -56.14 39.88 5.25
N GLU A 501 -57.15 39.05 4.91
CA GLU A 501 -57.40 38.62 3.54
C GLU A 501 -58.03 39.81 2.77
N GLU A 502 -57.63 40.08 1.53
CA GLU A 502 -58.60 40.51 0.52
C GLU A 502 -58.32 39.84 -0.83
N GLU A 503 -59.34 39.17 -1.35
CA GLU A 503 -59.46 38.79 -2.76
C GLU A 503 -59.79 40.06 -3.57
N ASP A 504 -59.21 40.25 -4.76
CA ASP A 504 -59.90 40.99 -5.81
C ASP A 504 -59.79 40.30 -7.18
N SER A 505 -60.89 40.44 -7.91
CA SER A 505 -61.13 40.15 -9.32
C SER A 505 -60.20 40.94 -10.26
N GLY A 506 -60.05 40.59 -11.54
CA GLY A 506 -60.68 39.52 -12.32
C GLY A 506 -60.89 39.96 -13.78
N ASP A 507 -61.05 38.99 -14.69
CA ASP A 507 -61.24 39.16 -16.14
C ASP A 507 -60.05 39.87 -16.86
N ASP A 508 -59.89 39.85 -18.20
CA ASP A 508 -60.76 39.41 -19.30
C ASP A 508 -59.92 38.97 -20.54
N ASP A 509 -60.50 38.11 -21.40
CA ASP A 509 -60.05 37.68 -22.78
C ASP A 509 -58.59 37.19 -23.03
N GLY A 510 -58.29 36.31 -23.99
CA GLY A 510 -59.16 35.58 -24.94
C GLY A 510 -58.40 35.15 -26.23
N GLY A 511 -58.70 33.97 -26.78
CA GLY A 511 -58.10 33.39 -28.01
C GLY A 511 -56.91 32.44 -27.74
N ASP A 512 -56.90 31.13 -28.03
CA ASP A 512 -57.63 30.24 -28.97
C ASP A 512 -57.04 30.12 -30.39
N ASP A 513 -57.14 28.91 -30.98
CA ASP A 513 -56.60 28.42 -32.27
C ASP A 513 -55.04 28.45 -32.45
N SER A 514 -54.35 27.45 -33.03
CA SER A 514 -54.76 26.15 -33.64
C SER A 514 -53.55 25.19 -33.84
N ASP A 515 -53.83 23.91 -34.12
CA ASP A 515 -52.87 22.85 -34.53
C ASP A 515 -52.38 22.95 -36.01
N ASP A 516 -51.61 21.93 -36.45
CA ASP A 516 -51.05 21.63 -37.78
C ASP A 516 -49.90 22.54 -38.29
N GLU A 517 -48.85 22.07 -38.99
CA GLU A 517 -48.55 20.74 -39.60
C GLU A 517 -47.22 20.14 -39.09
#